data_AF-D3EN57-F1
#
_entry.id   AF-D3EN57-F1
#
_cell.length_a   1.000
_cell.length_b   1.000
_cell.length_c   1.000
_cell.angle_alpha   90.00
_cell.angle_beta   90.00
_cell.angle_gamma   90.00
#
_symmetry.space_group_name_H-M   'P 1'
#
loop_
_entity.id
_entity.type
_entity.pdbx_description
1 polymer ?
#
loop_
_entity_poly.entity_id
_entity_poly.type
_entity_poly.pdbx_seq_one_letter_code
_entity_poly.pdbx_strand_id
1 'polypeptide(L)'
;MLSFAEDYAQASDPFRKIKPRPIGENTAAAFTEIFKEGNYQKGKSYLQKAIRTEGNEPLAYAIEASLAYSNEDWETMKNSADKTLAVAKKLVSSDLLRGNLYQAVGHFLQGAYTFKMHGPLGAVDKLQLVFDYLDISENIDPQDPEFNLLKGYLELILSVNLPFSSPKDAILRFEKYAAPKYMVDRALFAAYRDLGEYNKAMSYINIALDNNPNNPELHYFKGQLLRKQGKTEESEIKSFNLLKEAYVYFDKAMIKFNQLPKGIQIPLRHDHRAVQDEITSIN
;
A
#
# COMPACT_ATOMS: atom_id res chain seq x y z
N MET A 1 11.82 -21.12 -28.64
CA MET A 1 10.71 -20.14 -28.64
C MET A 1 10.39 -19.59 -27.24
N LEU A 2 11.29 -19.74 -26.25
CA LEU A 2 11.08 -19.28 -24.86
C LEU A 2 11.57 -17.84 -24.58
N SER A 3 12.25 -17.17 -25.52
CA SER A 3 12.99 -15.94 -25.19
C SER A 3 12.13 -14.67 -25.07
N PHE A 4 11.12 -14.48 -25.92
CA PHE A 4 10.40 -13.19 -25.93
C PHE A 4 9.49 -13.00 -24.71
N ALA A 5 8.72 -14.00 -24.31
CA ALA A 5 7.77 -13.89 -23.19
C ALA A 5 8.47 -13.73 -21.83
N GLU A 6 9.64 -14.35 -21.64
CA GLU A 6 10.46 -14.19 -20.43
C GLU A 6 11.11 -12.79 -20.37
N ASP A 7 11.60 -12.26 -21.49
CA ASP A 7 12.16 -10.91 -21.58
C ASP A 7 11.11 -9.82 -21.28
N TYR A 8 9.86 -9.99 -21.75
CA TYR A 8 8.76 -9.06 -21.47
C TYR A 8 8.27 -9.12 -20.02
N ALA A 9 8.23 -10.32 -19.42
CA ALA A 9 7.89 -10.48 -18.01
C ALA A 9 8.96 -9.83 -17.10
N GLN A 10 10.24 -9.93 -17.47
CA GLN A 10 11.31 -9.24 -16.75
C GLN A 10 11.21 -7.71 -16.91
N ALA A 11 10.84 -7.21 -18.09
CA ALA A 11 10.63 -5.77 -18.28
C ALA A 11 9.48 -5.17 -17.44
N SER A 12 8.65 -6.02 -16.83
CA SER A 12 7.48 -5.61 -16.05
C SER A 12 7.71 -5.55 -14.54
N ASP A 13 8.91 -5.84 -14.02
CA ASP A 13 9.23 -5.73 -12.59
C ASP A 13 9.16 -4.26 -12.12
N PRO A 14 8.20 -3.87 -11.26
CA PRO A 14 8.09 -2.49 -10.80
C PRO A 14 9.08 -2.18 -9.65
N PHE A 15 9.75 -3.18 -9.08
CA PHE A 15 10.60 -3.04 -7.91
C PHE A 15 12.09 -2.96 -8.29
N ARG A 16 12.56 -3.83 -9.18
CA ARG A 16 13.99 -3.98 -9.48
C ARG A 16 14.37 -3.36 -10.82
N LYS A 17 15.32 -2.43 -10.81
CA LYS A 17 15.97 -1.91 -12.02
C LYS A 17 17.16 -2.76 -12.47
N ILE A 18 17.84 -3.38 -11.51
CA ILE A 18 19.01 -4.23 -11.74
C ILE A 18 18.55 -5.68 -11.48
N LYS A 19 18.75 -6.56 -12.46
CA LYS A 19 18.28 -7.96 -12.44
C LYS A 19 16.77 -8.05 -12.12
N PRO A 20 15.92 -7.49 -12.98
CA PRO A 20 14.48 -7.59 -12.80
C PRO A 20 14.02 -9.05 -12.81
N ARG A 21 12.97 -9.34 -12.06
CA ARG A 21 12.37 -10.66 -11.96
C ARG A 21 11.14 -10.74 -12.87
N PRO A 22 10.82 -11.91 -13.43
CA PRO A 22 9.66 -12.03 -14.29
C PRO A 22 8.38 -11.80 -13.48
N ILE A 23 7.67 -10.73 -13.79
CA ILE A 23 6.34 -10.42 -13.26
C ILE A 23 5.39 -10.32 -14.46
N GLY A 24 4.22 -10.94 -14.36
CA GLY A 24 3.25 -10.91 -15.44
C GLY A 24 2.78 -9.49 -15.77
N GLU A 25 2.60 -9.19 -17.05
CA GLU A 25 2.26 -7.85 -17.53
C GLU A 25 0.95 -7.33 -16.94
N ASN A 26 -0.08 -8.18 -16.78
CA ASN A 26 -1.34 -7.79 -16.17
C ASN A 26 -1.16 -7.54 -14.66
N THR A 27 -0.32 -8.31 -13.98
CA THR A 27 0.01 -8.07 -12.57
C THR A 27 0.71 -6.71 -12.41
N ALA A 28 1.72 -6.43 -13.22
CA ALA A 28 2.45 -5.16 -13.20
C ALA A 28 1.55 -3.97 -13.56
N ALA A 29 0.67 -4.14 -14.55
CA ALA A 29 -0.32 -3.14 -14.93
C ALA A 29 -1.34 -2.90 -13.81
N ALA A 30 -1.85 -3.95 -13.17
CA ALA A 30 -2.74 -3.84 -12.02
C ALA A 30 -2.07 -3.08 -10.86
N PHE A 31 -0.84 -3.46 -10.52
CA PHE A 31 -0.05 -2.78 -9.49
C PHE A 31 0.11 -1.29 -9.81
N THR A 32 0.49 -0.95 -11.04
CA THR A 32 0.70 0.44 -11.46
C THR A 32 -0.61 1.24 -11.42
N GLU A 33 -1.69 0.73 -12.00
CA GLU A 33 -2.99 1.43 -12.00
C GLU A 33 -3.51 1.68 -10.59
N ILE A 34 -3.39 0.71 -9.69
CA ILE A 34 -3.85 0.84 -8.30
C ILE A 34 -2.95 1.81 -7.55
N PHE A 35 -1.65 1.55 -7.52
CA PHE A 35 -0.76 2.19 -6.56
C PHE A 35 -0.09 3.46 -7.08
N LYS A 36 0.13 3.60 -8.39
CA LYS A 36 0.67 4.83 -8.97
C LYS A 36 -0.45 5.78 -9.38
N GLU A 37 -1.41 5.29 -10.16
CA GLU A 37 -2.45 6.13 -10.75
C GLU A 37 -3.68 6.33 -9.85
N GLY A 38 -3.88 5.48 -8.83
CA GLY A 38 -5.06 5.52 -7.97
C GLY A 38 -6.35 5.11 -8.71
N ASN A 39 -6.22 4.37 -9.80
CA ASN A 39 -7.30 3.92 -10.66
C ASN A 39 -7.69 2.47 -10.36
N TYR A 40 -8.41 2.28 -9.25
CA TYR A 40 -8.77 0.94 -8.78
C TYR A 40 -9.72 0.22 -9.74
N GLN A 41 -10.56 0.94 -10.49
CA GLN A 41 -11.44 0.32 -11.48
C GLN A 41 -10.63 -0.37 -12.59
N LYS A 42 -9.71 0.35 -13.23
CA LYS A 42 -8.86 -0.20 -14.29
C LYS A 42 -7.87 -1.23 -13.73
N GLY A 43 -7.32 -0.96 -12.55
CA GLY A 43 -6.47 -1.89 -11.82
C GLY A 43 -7.15 -3.23 -11.54
N LYS A 44 -8.42 -3.22 -11.09
CA LYS A 44 -9.21 -4.44 -10.88
C LYS A 44 -9.45 -5.21 -12.18
N SER A 45 -9.64 -4.52 -13.31
CA SER A 45 -9.76 -5.19 -14.61
C SER A 45 -8.47 -5.92 -15.01
N TYR A 46 -7.30 -5.32 -14.80
CA TYR A 46 -6.02 -6.00 -15.02
C TYR A 46 -5.81 -7.14 -14.04
N LEU A 47 -6.16 -6.94 -12.77
CA LEU A 47 -6.03 -7.97 -11.73
C LEU A 47 -6.84 -9.23 -12.06
N GLN A 48 -8.07 -9.06 -12.55
CA GLN A 48 -8.90 -10.17 -13.01
C GLN A 48 -8.29 -10.92 -14.21
N LYS A 49 -7.61 -10.21 -15.12
CA LYS A 49 -6.87 -10.85 -16.22
C LYS A 49 -5.65 -11.59 -15.70
N ALA A 50 -4.87 -10.98 -14.80
CA ALA A 50 -3.71 -11.59 -14.17
C ALA A 50 -4.08 -12.91 -13.48
N ILE A 51 -5.12 -12.92 -12.65
CA ILE A 51 -5.59 -14.13 -11.94
C ILE A 51 -5.96 -15.28 -12.90
N ARG A 52 -6.42 -14.97 -14.11
CA ARG A 52 -6.79 -15.97 -15.13
C ARG A 52 -5.62 -16.45 -15.97
N THR A 53 -4.59 -15.62 -16.16
CA THR A 53 -3.55 -15.84 -17.18
C THR A 53 -2.13 -15.97 -16.60
N GLU A 54 -1.91 -15.50 -15.37
CA GLU A 54 -0.62 -15.41 -14.69
C GLU A 54 -0.68 -16.17 -13.35
N GLY A 55 -1.22 -17.39 -13.36
CA GLY A 55 -1.52 -18.15 -12.15
C GLY A 55 -0.33 -18.53 -11.26
N ASN A 56 0.90 -18.30 -11.74
CA ASN A 56 2.14 -18.51 -10.99
C ASN A 56 2.71 -17.23 -10.36
N GLU A 57 2.01 -16.09 -10.48
CA GLU A 57 2.44 -14.81 -9.89
C GLU A 57 1.72 -14.57 -8.54
N PRO A 58 2.43 -14.64 -7.39
CA PRO A 58 1.79 -14.48 -6.08
C PRO A 58 1.32 -13.04 -5.80
N LEU A 59 1.92 -12.02 -6.41
CA LEU A 59 1.57 -10.61 -6.19
C LEU A 59 0.13 -10.30 -6.59
N ALA A 60 -0.36 -10.86 -7.70
CA ALA A 60 -1.75 -10.66 -8.11
C ALA A 60 -2.74 -11.12 -7.03
N TYR A 61 -2.53 -12.31 -6.48
CA TYR A 61 -3.38 -12.83 -5.40
C TYR A 61 -3.24 -12.02 -4.11
N ALA A 62 -2.04 -11.51 -3.80
CA ALA A 62 -1.82 -10.66 -2.63
C ALA A 62 -2.55 -9.31 -2.74
N ILE A 63 -2.52 -8.69 -3.93
CA ILE A 63 -3.27 -7.46 -4.21
C ILE A 63 -4.78 -7.73 -4.09
N GLU A 64 -5.27 -8.83 -4.65
CA GLU A 64 -6.69 -9.19 -4.56
C GLU A 64 -7.14 -9.38 -3.12
N ALA A 65 -6.36 -10.12 -2.31
CA ALA A 65 -6.66 -10.32 -0.90
C ALA A 65 -6.70 -8.99 -0.12
N SER A 66 -5.75 -8.10 -0.40
CA SER A 66 -5.68 -6.78 0.24
C SER A 66 -6.87 -5.89 -0.11
N LEU A 67 -7.27 -5.86 -1.38
CA LEU A 67 -8.46 -5.12 -1.82
C LEU A 67 -9.75 -5.73 -1.26
N ALA A 68 -9.82 -7.06 -1.17
CA ALA A 68 -10.97 -7.76 -0.58
C ALA A 68 -11.10 -7.44 0.90
N TYR A 69 -9.99 -7.38 1.66
CA TYR A 69 -9.97 -6.91 3.05
C TYR A 69 -10.56 -5.50 3.19
N SER A 70 -10.11 -4.54 2.37
CA SER A 70 -10.63 -3.15 2.41
C SER A 70 -12.11 -3.02 2.02
N ASN A 71 -12.66 -4.01 1.31
CA ASN A 71 -14.06 -4.04 0.92
C ASN A 71 -14.91 -4.97 1.79
N GLU A 72 -14.32 -5.53 2.86
CA GLU A 72 -14.97 -6.51 3.76
C GLU A 72 -15.48 -7.77 3.03
N ASP A 73 -14.85 -8.11 1.90
CA ASP A 73 -15.12 -9.34 1.14
C ASP A 73 -14.23 -10.47 1.70
N TRP A 74 -14.68 -11.05 2.82
CA TRP A 74 -13.89 -12.02 3.58
C TRP A 74 -13.68 -13.35 2.86
N GLU A 75 -14.61 -13.75 1.99
CA GLU A 75 -14.50 -14.98 1.20
C GLU A 75 -13.40 -14.83 0.15
N THR A 76 -13.46 -13.76 -0.66
CA THR A 76 -12.39 -13.47 -1.64
C THR A 76 -11.06 -13.27 -0.93
N MET A 77 -11.05 -12.54 0.18
CA MET A 77 -9.83 -12.28 0.95
C MET A 77 -9.14 -13.57 1.39
N LYS A 78 -9.89 -14.51 1.99
CA LYS A 78 -9.35 -15.81 2.41
C LYS A 78 -8.84 -16.62 1.23
N ASN A 79 -9.64 -16.75 0.18
CA ASN A 79 -9.30 -17.55 -0.99
C ASN A 79 -8.03 -17.03 -1.69
N SER A 80 -7.88 -15.71 -1.80
CA SER A 80 -6.70 -15.10 -2.43
C SER A 80 -5.47 -15.12 -1.51
N ALA A 81 -5.64 -15.05 -0.19
CA ALA A 81 -4.56 -15.29 0.77
C ALA A 81 -4.02 -16.73 0.66
N ASP A 82 -4.92 -17.73 0.60
CA ASP A 82 -4.55 -19.14 0.45
C ASP A 82 -3.82 -19.38 -0.89
N LYS A 83 -4.28 -18.75 -1.98
CA LYS A 83 -3.60 -18.80 -3.28
C LYS A 83 -2.23 -18.13 -3.29
N THR A 84 -2.10 -16.97 -2.65
CA THR A 84 -0.81 -16.27 -2.49
C THR A 84 0.22 -17.22 -1.88
N LEU A 85 -0.13 -17.87 -0.76
CA LEU A 85 0.76 -18.81 -0.07
C LEU A 85 1.06 -20.05 -0.93
N ALA A 86 0.06 -20.62 -1.60
CA ALA A 86 0.23 -21.81 -2.42
C ALA A 86 1.16 -21.57 -3.62
N VAL A 87 1.03 -20.41 -4.28
CA VAL A 87 1.90 -20.01 -5.39
C VAL A 87 3.30 -19.69 -4.88
N ALA A 88 3.43 -18.98 -3.76
CA ALA A 88 4.72 -18.66 -3.15
C ALA A 88 5.55 -19.92 -2.83
N LYS A 89 4.92 -20.97 -2.28
CA LYS A 89 5.57 -22.26 -2.02
C LYS A 89 6.17 -22.91 -3.27
N LYS A 90 5.51 -22.78 -4.42
CA LYS A 90 6.02 -23.29 -5.70
C LYS A 90 7.17 -22.43 -6.22
N LEU A 91 7.05 -21.11 -6.05
CA LEU A 91 8.02 -20.12 -6.51
C LEU A 91 9.40 -20.29 -5.86
N VAL A 92 9.48 -20.83 -4.63
CA VAL A 92 10.74 -21.15 -3.93
C VAL A 92 11.74 -21.91 -4.80
N SER A 93 11.26 -22.81 -5.68
CA SER A 93 12.12 -23.65 -6.53
C SER A 93 12.87 -22.89 -7.62
N SER A 94 12.35 -21.75 -8.08
CA SER A 94 12.94 -20.93 -9.14
C SER A 94 13.39 -19.55 -8.63
N ASP A 95 12.82 -19.09 -7.53
CA ASP A 95 13.11 -17.81 -6.91
C ASP A 95 12.97 -17.92 -5.38
N LEU A 96 14.09 -18.22 -4.73
CA LEU A 96 14.13 -18.43 -3.29
C LEU A 96 13.73 -17.18 -2.50
N LEU A 97 14.12 -15.98 -2.96
CA LEU A 97 13.79 -14.74 -2.26
C LEU A 97 12.31 -14.42 -2.37
N ARG A 98 11.75 -14.32 -3.59
CA ARG A 98 10.32 -14.00 -3.75
C ARG A 98 9.44 -15.12 -3.21
N GLY A 99 9.85 -16.38 -3.38
CA GLY A 99 9.13 -17.52 -2.82
C GLY A 99 8.94 -17.41 -1.31
N ASN A 100 10.00 -17.09 -0.54
CA ASN A 100 9.87 -16.90 0.90
C ASN A 100 9.18 -15.57 1.26
N LEU A 101 9.47 -14.48 0.55
CA LEU A 101 8.78 -13.20 0.75
C LEU A 101 7.26 -13.34 0.64
N TYR A 102 6.76 -14.01 -0.40
CA TYR A 102 5.31 -14.21 -0.56
C TYR A 102 4.73 -15.31 0.33
N GLN A 103 5.54 -16.20 0.90
CA GLN A 103 5.09 -17.04 2.01
C GLN A 103 4.84 -16.19 3.26
N ALA A 104 5.73 -15.24 3.56
CA ALA A 104 5.48 -14.25 4.62
C ALA A 104 4.21 -13.44 4.36
N VAL A 105 4.05 -12.88 3.15
CA VAL A 105 2.84 -12.13 2.77
C VAL A 105 1.57 -13.00 2.88
N GLY A 106 1.61 -14.24 2.40
CA GLY A 106 0.48 -15.16 2.49
C GLY A 106 0.09 -15.48 3.94
N HIS A 107 1.07 -15.71 4.81
CA HIS A 107 0.82 -15.89 6.25
C HIS A 107 0.31 -14.63 6.93
N PHE A 108 0.82 -13.46 6.56
CA PHE A 108 0.32 -12.18 7.07
C PHE A 108 -1.16 -11.98 6.71
N LEU A 109 -1.53 -12.24 5.45
CA LEU A 109 -2.92 -12.15 4.99
C LEU A 109 -3.82 -13.17 5.70
N GLN A 110 -3.39 -14.43 5.83
CA GLN A 110 -4.13 -15.41 6.63
C GLN A 110 -4.27 -14.98 8.10
N GLY A 111 -3.21 -14.39 8.68
CA GLY A 111 -3.22 -13.83 10.02
C GLY A 111 -4.22 -12.69 10.16
N ALA A 112 -4.28 -11.76 9.20
CA ALA A 112 -5.25 -10.67 9.16
C ALA A 112 -6.69 -11.18 9.08
N TYR A 113 -6.95 -12.24 8.30
CA TYR A 113 -8.26 -12.91 8.25
C TYR A 113 -8.62 -13.49 9.62
N THR A 114 -7.71 -14.27 10.20
CA THR A 114 -7.96 -14.92 11.48
C THR A 114 -8.12 -13.90 12.61
N PHE A 115 -7.33 -12.82 12.60
CA PHE A 115 -7.48 -11.70 13.53
C PHE A 115 -8.88 -11.11 13.46
N LYS A 116 -9.40 -10.90 12.24
CA LYS A 116 -10.73 -10.33 12.05
C LYS A 116 -11.85 -11.27 12.52
N MET A 117 -11.70 -12.58 12.31
CA MET A 117 -12.75 -13.56 12.61
C MET A 117 -12.70 -14.10 14.05
N HIS A 118 -11.51 -14.24 14.62
CA HIS A 118 -11.26 -14.95 15.88
C HIS A 118 -10.45 -14.12 16.90
N GLY A 119 -10.14 -12.86 16.57
CA GLY A 119 -9.39 -11.95 17.44
C GLY A 119 -7.87 -12.19 17.44
N PRO A 120 -7.12 -11.40 18.23
CA PRO A 120 -5.66 -11.36 18.18
C PRO A 120 -4.97 -12.70 18.48
N LEU A 121 -5.47 -13.46 19.45
CA LEU A 121 -4.87 -14.72 19.88
C LEU A 121 -4.86 -15.76 18.75
N GLY A 122 -5.86 -15.76 17.86
CA GLY A 122 -5.91 -16.68 16.73
C GLY A 122 -4.88 -16.39 15.64
N ALA A 123 -4.27 -15.20 15.64
CA ALA A 123 -3.33 -14.77 14.61
C ALA A 123 -1.85 -14.92 15.02
N VAL A 124 -1.54 -15.27 16.28
CA VAL A 124 -0.18 -15.28 16.81
C VAL A 124 0.74 -16.22 16.05
N ASP A 125 0.30 -17.46 15.80
CA ASP A 125 1.08 -18.47 15.07
C ASP A 125 1.40 -18.01 13.63
N LYS A 126 0.50 -17.23 13.03
CA LYS A 126 0.73 -16.67 11.68
C LYS A 126 1.80 -15.58 11.72
N LEU A 127 1.79 -14.73 12.74
CA LEU A 127 2.78 -13.67 12.88
C LEU A 127 4.19 -14.24 13.05
N GLN A 128 4.36 -15.34 13.80
CA GLN A 128 5.65 -16.03 13.89
C GLN A 128 6.16 -16.47 12.51
N LEU A 129 5.31 -17.15 11.72
CA LEU A 129 5.67 -17.59 10.37
C LEU A 129 6.02 -16.42 9.45
N VAL A 130 5.36 -15.26 9.59
CA VAL A 130 5.71 -14.06 8.82
C VAL A 130 7.17 -13.69 9.05
N PHE A 131 7.61 -13.62 10.31
CA PHE A 131 8.99 -13.27 10.63
C PHE A 131 9.98 -14.35 10.16
N ASP A 132 9.69 -15.63 10.37
CA ASP A 132 10.56 -16.73 9.93
C ASP A 132 10.87 -16.63 8.41
N TYR A 133 9.86 -16.36 7.59
CA TYR A 133 10.04 -16.24 6.13
C TYR A 133 10.66 -14.91 5.69
N LEU A 134 10.45 -13.82 6.43
CA LEU A 134 11.15 -12.56 6.18
C LEU A 134 12.63 -12.69 6.50
N ASP A 135 13.02 -13.40 7.54
CA ASP A 135 14.42 -13.62 7.90
C ASP A 135 15.15 -14.43 6.82
N ILE A 136 14.49 -15.44 6.25
CA ILE A 136 15.04 -16.18 5.09
C ILE A 136 15.27 -15.22 3.91
N SER A 137 14.30 -14.37 3.62
CA SER A 137 14.38 -13.42 2.49
C SER A 137 15.49 -12.38 2.71
N GLU A 138 15.62 -11.86 3.94
CA GLU A 138 16.65 -10.90 4.32
C GLU A 138 18.06 -11.49 4.22
N ASN A 139 18.24 -12.76 4.59
CA ASN A 139 19.53 -13.44 4.49
C ASN A 139 19.98 -13.69 3.04
N ILE A 140 19.06 -13.71 2.08
CA ILE A 140 19.37 -13.91 0.65
C ILE A 140 19.81 -12.59 0.01
N ASP A 141 19.01 -11.54 0.14
CA ASP A 141 19.35 -10.20 -0.32
C ASP A 141 18.70 -9.15 0.59
N PRO A 142 19.45 -8.62 1.57
CA PRO A 142 18.92 -7.65 2.52
C PRO A 142 18.66 -6.27 1.89
N GLN A 143 19.13 -6.03 0.66
CA GLN A 143 18.95 -4.77 -0.06
C GLN A 143 17.89 -4.89 -1.17
N ASP A 144 17.22 -6.04 -1.27
CA ASP A 144 16.18 -6.24 -2.27
C ASP A 144 15.04 -5.22 -2.09
N PRO A 145 14.63 -4.52 -3.17
CA PRO A 145 13.71 -3.39 -3.05
C PRO A 145 12.26 -3.81 -2.76
N GLU A 146 11.82 -4.95 -3.28
CA GLU A 146 10.47 -5.47 -3.03
C GLU A 146 10.38 -5.95 -1.58
N PHE A 147 11.40 -6.68 -1.12
CA PHE A 147 11.52 -7.12 0.28
C PHE A 147 11.47 -5.93 1.24
N ASN A 148 12.31 -4.91 1.03
CA ASN A 148 12.36 -3.76 1.93
C ASN A 148 11.09 -2.92 1.88
N LEU A 149 10.40 -2.86 0.75
CA LEU A 149 9.08 -2.22 0.67
C LEU A 149 8.06 -2.97 1.55
N LEU A 150 7.93 -4.28 1.37
CA LEU A 150 6.94 -5.09 2.09
C LEU A 150 7.24 -5.20 3.59
N LYS A 151 8.51 -5.42 3.96
CA LYS A 151 8.94 -5.45 5.37
C LYS A 151 8.74 -4.10 6.04
N GLY A 152 9.06 -2.99 5.35
CA GLY A 152 8.83 -1.65 5.90
C GLY A 152 7.35 -1.38 6.17
N TYR A 153 6.44 -1.77 5.27
CA TYR A 153 4.99 -1.63 5.53
C TYR A 153 4.52 -2.48 6.71
N LEU A 154 5.02 -3.72 6.82
CA LEU A 154 4.71 -4.58 7.95
C LEU A 154 5.18 -3.95 9.27
N GLU A 155 6.45 -3.53 9.35
CA GLU A 155 7.03 -2.89 10.54
C GLU A 155 6.24 -1.63 10.94
N LEU A 156 5.82 -0.83 9.96
CA LEU A 156 5.01 0.36 10.19
C LEU A 156 3.62 0.00 10.76
N ILE A 157 2.91 -0.96 10.16
CA ILE A 157 1.61 -1.43 10.66
C ILE A 157 1.73 -1.96 12.10
N LEU A 158 2.76 -2.74 12.38
CA LEU A 158 2.97 -3.34 13.69
C LEU A 158 3.41 -2.32 14.75
N SER A 159 4.09 -1.25 14.35
CA SER A 159 4.63 -0.24 15.29
C SER A 159 3.55 0.52 16.05
N VAL A 160 2.32 0.53 15.52
CA VAL A 160 1.15 1.13 16.15
C VAL A 160 0.74 0.35 17.41
N ASN A 161 0.97 -0.97 17.43
CA ASN A 161 0.40 -1.86 18.44
C ASN A 161 1.42 -2.77 19.14
N LEU A 162 2.67 -2.82 18.69
CA LEU A 162 3.71 -3.70 19.22
C LEU A 162 5.00 -2.92 19.51
N PRO A 163 5.63 -3.12 20.68
CA PRO A 163 6.83 -2.37 21.10
C PRO A 163 8.12 -2.79 20.38
N PHE A 164 8.05 -3.77 19.48
CA PHE A 164 9.22 -4.39 18.85
C PHE A 164 9.53 -3.87 17.45
N SER A 165 8.68 -3.03 16.85
CA SER A 165 8.97 -2.36 15.58
C SER A 165 8.96 -0.84 15.76
N SER A 166 9.98 -0.18 15.20
CA SER A 166 10.08 1.27 15.19
C SER A 166 9.65 1.83 13.84
N PRO A 167 8.79 2.87 13.79
CA PRO A 167 8.53 3.61 12.56
C PRO A 167 9.83 4.14 11.91
N LYS A 168 10.88 4.40 12.72
CA LYS A 168 12.17 4.89 12.24
C LYS A 168 12.93 3.86 11.39
N ASP A 169 12.87 2.58 11.78
CA ASP A 169 13.54 1.51 11.03
C ASP A 169 12.85 1.29 9.69
N ALA A 170 11.51 1.30 9.68
CA ALA A 170 10.72 1.25 8.46
C ALA A 170 11.04 2.42 7.52
N ILE A 171 11.13 3.65 8.05
CA ILE A 171 11.54 4.85 7.29
C ILE A 171 12.92 4.66 6.66
N LEU A 172 13.92 4.19 7.42
CA LEU A 172 15.26 3.97 6.90
C LEU A 172 15.29 2.95 5.76
N ARG A 173 14.51 1.86 5.88
CA ARG A 173 14.36 0.86 4.81
C ARG A 173 13.74 1.48 3.56
N PHE A 174 12.68 2.28 3.73
CA PHE A 174 12.02 2.97 2.63
C PHE A 174 12.97 3.90 1.88
N GLU A 175 13.74 4.71 2.60
CA GLU A 175 14.65 5.69 1.99
C GLU A 175 15.83 5.04 1.28
N LYS A 176 16.34 3.93 1.80
CA LYS A 176 17.62 3.37 1.34
C LYS A 176 17.49 2.25 0.31
N TYR A 177 16.48 1.39 0.45
CA TYR A 177 16.42 0.13 -0.30
C TYR A 177 15.12 -0.07 -1.05
N ALA A 178 13.99 0.43 -0.52
CA ALA A 178 12.69 0.14 -1.11
C ALA A 178 12.49 0.82 -2.47
N ALA A 179 11.70 0.17 -3.32
CA ALA A 179 11.20 0.72 -4.57
C ALA A 179 9.85 0.06 -4.90
N PRO A 180 9.02 0.60 -5.80
CA PRO A 180 9.22 1.82 -6.59
C PRO A 180 9.03 3.12 -5.79
N LYS A 181 9.59 4.21 -6.31
CA LYS A 181 9.57 5.53 -5.65
C LYS A 181 8.17 6.03 -5.29
N TYR A 182 7.16 5.82 -6.13
CA TYR A 182 5.79 6.27 -5.83
C TYR A 182 5.16 5.54 -4.63
N MET A 183 5.55 4.28 -4.38
CA MET A 183 5.15 3.56 -3.17
C MET A 183 5.91 4.09 -1.96
N VAL A 184 7.21 4.30 -2.11
CA VAL A 184 8.09 4.84 -1.06
C VAL A 184 7.63 6.22 -0.61
N ASP A 185 7.36 7.14 -1.52
CA ASP A 185 6.91 8.50 -1.19
C ASP A 185 5.59 8.47 -0.41
N ARG A 186 4.67 7.56 -0.77
CA ARG A 186 3.42 7.34 -0.03
C ARG A 186 3.67 6.73 1.35
N ALA A 187 4.57 5.75 1.45
CA ALA A 187 4.91 5.11 2.71
C ALA A 187 5.55 6.09 3.70
N LEU A 188 6.48 6.93 3.22
CA LEU A 188 7.14 7.97 4.00
C LEU A 188 6.14 9.06 4.44
N PHE A 189 5.23 9.48 3.54
CA PHE A 189 4.12 10.34 3.92
C PHE A 189 3.32 9.76 5.10
N ALA A 190 2.88 8.50 5.00
CA ALA A 190 2.10 7.85 6.04
C ALA A 190 2.88 7.74 7.36
N ALA A 191 4.13 7.29 7.30
CA ALA A 191 4.98 7.15 8.48
C ALA A 191 5.20 8.48 9.21
N TYR A 192 5.56 9.55 8.49
CA TYR A 192 5.75 10.87 9.12
C TYR A 192 4.44 11.49 9.60
N ARG A 193 3.31 11.26 8.92
CA ARG A 193 1.99 11.71 9.38
C ARG A 193 1.64 11.06 10.72
N ASP A 194 1.87 9.76 10.85
CA ASP A 194 1.50 8.99 12.04
C ASP A 194 2.45 9.28 13.21
N LEU A 195 3.70 9.68 12.93
CA LEU A 195 4.65 10.24 13.91
C LEU A 195 4.35 11.69 14.34
N GLY A 196 3.40 12.37 13.68
CA GLY A 196 3.12 13.80 13.93
C GLY A 196 4.13 14.76 13.30
N GLU A 197 5.09 14.28 12.51
CA GLU A 197 6.07 15.09 11.78
C GLU A 197 5.47 15.70 10.50
N TYR A 198 4.44 16.55 10.66
CA TYR A 198 3.62 17.03 9.55
C TYR A 198 4.38 17.78 8.45
N ASN A 199 5.48 18.48 8.77
CA ASN A 199 6.30 19.15 7.75
C ASN A 199 6.97 18.17 6.79
N LYS A 200 7.47 17.03 7.30
CA LYS A 200 8.04 15.97 6.46
C LYS A 200 6.95 15.24 5.69
N ALA A 201 5.83 14.93 6.35
CA ALA A 201 4.66 14.36 5.66
C ALA A 201 4.20 15.26 4.50
N MET A 202 4.12 16.57 4.71
CA MET A 202 3.75 17.55 3.67
C MET A 202 4.75 17.53 2.50
N SER A 203 6.05 17.41 2.80
CA SER A 203 7.08 17.32 1.76
C SER A 203 6.89 16.08 0.87
N TYR A 204 6.68 14.91 1.49
CA TYR A 204 6.52 13.66 0.75
C TYR A 204 5.18 13.58 -0.03
N ILE A 205 4.08 14.10 0.52
CA ILE A 205 2.82 14.13 -0.24
C ILE A 205 2.88 15.09 -1.42
N ASN A 206 3.62 16.21 -1.31
CA ASN A 206 3.87 17.11 -2.42
C ASN A 206 4.69 16.42 -3.52
N ILE A 207 5.79 15.74 -3.16
CA ILE A 207 6.59 14.95 -4.12
C ILE A 207 5.73 13.89 -4.81
N ALA A 208 4.88 13.18 -4.07
CA ALA A 208 4.00 12.17 -4.64
C ALA A 208 2.99 12.80 -5.63
N LEU A 209 2.42 13.96 -5.30
CA LEU A 209 1.52 14.69 -6.18
C LEU A 209 2.21 15.30 -7.40
N ASP A 210 3.44 15.78 -7.28
CA ASP A 210 4.21 16.30 -8.43
C ASP A 210 4.47 15.20 -9.45
N ASN A 211 4.76 13.98 -8.98
CA ASN A 211 4.96 12.82 -9.84
C ASN A 211 3.64 12.22 -10.39
N ASN A 212 2.55 12.31 -9.62
CA ASN A 212 1.26 11.72 -9.95
C ASN A 212 0.09 12.69 -9.66
N PRO A 213 -0.02 13.81 -10.42
CA PRO A 213 -0.93 14.91 -10.09
C PRO A 213 -2.41 14.56 -10.25
N ASN A 214 -2.72 13.43 -10.89
CA ASN A 214 -4.08 12.98 -11.15
C ASN A 214 -4.54 11.85 -10.23
N ASN A 215 -3.72 11.43 -9.26
CA ASN A 215 -4.06 10.36 -8.33
C ASN A 215 -5.04 10.90 -7.26
N PRO A 216 -6.30 10.43 -7.21
CA PRO A 216 -7.31 10.96 -6.30
C PRO A 216 -7.03 10.64 -4.82
N GLU A 217 -6.36 9.52 -4.54
CA GLU A 217 -6.00 9.13 -3.18
C GLU A 217 -4.95 10.10 -2.59
N LEU A 218 -3.98 10.54 -3.40
CA LEU A 218 -2.97 11.52 -2.95
C LEU A 218 -3.60 12.88 -2.64
N HIS A 219 -4.58 13.32 -3.43
CA HIS A 219 -5.36 14.53 -3.12
C HIS A 219 -6.13 14.37 -1.81
N TYR A 220 -6.76 13.23 -1.60
CA TYR A 220 -7.46 12.95 -0.33
C TYR A 220 -6.50 13.00 0.86
N PHE A 221 -5.33 12.36 0.75
CA PHE A 221 -4.30 12.36 1.78
C PHE A 221 -3.77 13.76 2.10
N LYS A 222 -3.52 14.59 1.09
CA LYS A 222 -3.11 15.99 1.30
C LYS A 222 -4.21 16.79 2.00
N GLY A 223 -5.46 16.63 1.57
CA GLY A 223 -6.61 17.26 2.22
C GLY A 223 -6.74 16.87 3.71
N GLN A 224 -6.57 15.59 4.03
CA GLN A 224 -6.59 15.12 5.42
C GLN A 224 -5.48 15.76 6.27
N LEU A 225 -4.26 15.83 5.74
CA LEU A 225 -3.14 16.44 6.46
C LEU A 225 -3.39 17.94 6.71
N LEU A 226 -3.82 18.68 5.68
CA LEU A 226 -4.16 20.10 5.78
C LEU A 226 -5.28 20.35 6.78
N ARG A 227 -6.34 19.53 6.76
CA ARG A 227 -7.45 19.64 7.72
C ARG A 227 -6.98 19.39 9.15
N LYS A 228 -6.13 18.38 9.36
CA LYS A 228 -5.55 18.09 10.69
C LYS A 228 -4.72 19.26 11.21
N GLN A 229 -3.91 19.88 10.34
CA GLN A 229 -3.14 21.07 10.68
C GLN A 229 -4.06 22.26 10.98
N GLY A 230 -5.09 22.51 10.15
CA GLY A 230 -6.05 23.59 10.38
C GLY A 230 -6.79 23.45 11.71
N LYS A 231 -7.16 22.23 12.12
CA LYS A 231 -7.82 21.97 13.40
C LYS A 231 -6.95 22.19 14.64
N THR A 232 -5.63 22.15 14.47
CA THR A 232 -4.66 22.28 15.57
C THR A 232 -3.92 23.61 15.54
N GLU A 233 -4.21 24.46 14.55
CA GLU A 233 -3.63 25.78 14.38
C GLU A 233 -4.35 26.80 15.29
N GLU A 234 -3.58 27.52 16.10
CA GLU A 234 -4.10 28.51 17.06
C GLU A 234 -4.56 29.80 16.38
N SER A 235 -3.96 30.16 15.24
CA SER A 235 -4.37 31.34 14.48
C SER A 235 -5.60 31.04 13.63
N GLU A 236 -6.74 31.66 13.95
CA GLU A 236 -7.99 31.52 13.18
C GLU A 236 -7.80 31.77 11.68
N ILE A 237 -7.03 32.81 11.31
CA ILE A 237 -6.75 33.14 9.90
C ILE A 237 -5.96 32.01 9.21
N LYS A 238 -4.94 31.46 9.88
CA LYS A 238 -4.15 30.36 9.30
C LYS A 238 -4.97 29.08 9.25
N SER A 239 -5.71 28.77 10.31
CA SER A 239 -6.65 27.65 10.38
C SER A 239 -7.64 27.69 9.23
N PHE A 240 -8.30 28.84 9.04
CA PHE A 240 -9.24 29.07 7.94
C PHE A 240 -8.61 28.84 6.56
N ASN A 241 -7.38 29.31 6.34
CA ASN A 241 -6.69 29.11 5.07
C ASN A 241 -6.32 27.63 4.83
N LEU A 242 -5.85 26.92 5.85
CA LEU A 242 -5.54 25.49 5.77
C LEU A 242 -6.78 24.66 5.48
N LEU A 243 -7.90 24.96 6.13
CA LEU A 243 -9.17 24.25 5.92
C LEU A 243 -9.73 24.50 4.51
N LYS A 244 -9.67 25.74 4.00
CA LYS A 244 -10.02 26.03 2.59
C LYS A 244 -9.14 25.26 1.61
N GLU A 245 -7.83 25.19 1.87
CA GLU A 245 -6.94 24.40 1.02
C GLU A 245 -7.29 22.90 1.08
N ALA A 246 -7.58 22.37 2.28
CA ALA A 246 -8.03 20.99 2.44
C ALA A 246 -9.30 20.70 1.62
N TYR A 247 -10.29 21.61 1.65
CA TYR A 247 -11.51 21.49 0.85
C TYR A 247 -11.20 21.40 -0.65
N VAL A 248 -10.30 22.23 -1.18
CA VAL A 248 -9.87 22.19 -2.59
C VAL A 248 -9.26 20.83 -2.96
N TYR A 249 -8.45 20.24 -2.07
CA TYR A 249 -7.88 18.91 -2.32
C TYR A 249 -8.93 17.79 -2.23
N PHE A 250 -9.89 17.89 -1.31
CA PHE A 250 -11.02 16.97 -1.28
C PHE A 250 -11.87 17.07 -2.55
N ASP A 251 -12.14 18.27 -3.07
CA ASP A 251 -12.83 18.45 -4.36
C ASP A 251 -12.10 17.74 -5.50
N LYS A 252 -10.76 17.86 -5.56
CA LYS A 252 -9.94 17.13 -6.55
C LYS A 252 -10.08 15.62 -6.42
N ALA A 253 -10.09 15.09 -5.20
CA ALA A 253 -10.31 13.66 -4.95
C ALA A 253 -11.74 13.23 -5.36
N MET A 254 -12.75 14.07 -5.11
CA MET A 254 -14.15 13.81 -5.42
C MET A 254 -14.43 13.69 -6.93
N ILE A 255 -13.63 14.31 -7.80
CA ILE A 255 -13.75 14.16 -9.27
C ILE A 255 -13.69 12.68 -9.69
N LYS A 256 -12.85 11.87 -9.04
CA LYS A 256 -12.71 10.44 -9.30
C LYS A 256 -13.29 9.57 -8.18
N PHE A 257 -14.24 10.09 -7.41
CA PHE A 257 -14.82 9.43 -6.24
C PHE A 257 -15.25 7.98 -6.52
N ASN A 258 -15.98 7.77 -7.61
CA ASN A 258 -16.51 6.45 -7.97
C ASN A 258 -15.44 5.41 -8.34
N GLN A 259 -14.20 5.84 -8.60
CA GLN A 259 -13.07 4.97 -8.90
C GLN A 259 -12.32 4.52 -7.64
N LEU A 260 -12.56 5.16 -6.50
CA LEU A 260 -11.91 4.82 -5.22
C LEU A 260 -12.58 3.59 -4.57
N PRO A 261 -11.86 2.80 -3.75
CA PRO A 261 -12.46 1.72 -2.99
C PRO A 261 -13.44 2.24 -1.93
N LYS A 262 -14.40 1.41 -1.50
CA LYS A 262 -15.42 1.80 -0.51
C LYS A 262 -14.81 2.32 0.79
N GLY A 263 -13.72 1.71 1.24
CA GLY A 263 -12.95 2.12 2.41
C GLY A 263 -12.39 3.55 2.33
N ILE A 264 -12.28 4.14 1.15
CA ILE A 264 -11.87 5.55 0.96
C ILE A 264 -13.09 6.43 0.65
N GLN A 265 -14.06 5.93 -0.13
CA GLN A 265 -15.26 6.69 -0.49
C GLN A 265 -16.04 7.20 0.73
N ILE A 266 -16.22 6.35 1.74
CA ILE A 266 -16.97 6.71 2.95
C ILE A 266 -16.26 7.84 3.73
N PRO A 267 -15.00 7.70 4.16
CA PRO A 267 -14.33 8.73 4.93
C PRO A 267 -14.05 9.99 4.10
N LEU A 268 -13.76 9.89 2.80
CA LEU A 268 -13.61 11.07 1.92
C LEU A 268 -14.88 11.93 1.90
N ARG A 269 -16.05 11.31 1.72
CA ARG A 269 -17.34 12.04 1.74
C ARG A 269 -17.58 12.71 3.09
N HIS A 270 -17.29 12.00 4.17
CA HIS A 270 -17.42 12.53 5.53
C HIS A 270 -16.51 13.74 5.74
N ASP A 271 -15.22 13.60 5.43
CA ASP A 271 -14.23 14.65 5.65
C ASP A 271 -14.47 15.88 4.76
N HIS A 272 -14.91 15.67 3.53
CA HIS A 272 -15.30 16.74 2.61
C HIS A 272 -16.45 17.59 3.15
N ARG A 273 -17.47 16.94 3.74
CA ARG A 273 -18.57 17.65 4.38
C ARG A 273 -18.14 18.34 5.67
N ALA A 274 -17.39 17.63 6.51
CA ALA A 274 -16.98 18.14 7.80
C ALA A 274 -16.06 19.36 7.67
N VAL A 275 -15.16 19.40 6.67
CA VAL A 275 -14.31 20.58 6.47
C VAL A 275 -15.12 21.80 6.03
N GLN A 276 -16.22 21.61 5.30
CA GLN A 276 -17.12 22.70 4.92
C GLN A 276 -17.81 23.32 6.16
N ASP A 277 -18.26 22.47 7.08
CA ASP A 277 -18.84 22.92 8.35
C ASP A 277 -17.79 23.66 9.21
N GLU A 278 -16.56 23.13 9.27
CA GLU A 278 -15.43 23.73 9.99
C GLU A 278 -15.08 25.12 9.44
N ILE A 279 -15.01 25.29 8.12
CA ILE A 279 -14.80 26.59 7.47
C ILE A 279 -15.92 27.58 7.83
N THR A 280 -17.17 27.11 7.85
CA THR A 280 -18.33 27.95 8.15
C THR A 280 -18.33 28.40 9.61
N SER A 281 -17.81 27.60 10.53
CA SER A 281 -17.76 27.92 11.97
C SER A 281 -16.72 28.97 12.37
N ILE A 282 -15.75 29.28 11.50
CA ILE A 282 -14.70 30.28 11.74
C ILE A 282 -15.11 31.68 11.22
N ASN A 283 -16.11 31.74 10.34
CA ASN A 283 -16.68 33.00 9.81
C ASN A 283 -17.77 33.55 10.73
#